data_AF-A0A7D5BYT9-F1
#
_entry.id   AF-A0A7D5BYT9-F1
#
_cell.length_a   1.000
_cell.length_b   1.000
_cell.length_c   1.000
_cell.angle_alpha   90.00
_cell.angle_beta   90.00
_cell.angle_gamma   90.00
#
_symmetry.space_group_name_H-M   'P 1'
#
loop_
_entity.id
_entity.type
_entity.pdbx_description
1 polymer ?
#
loop_
_entity_poly.entity_id
_entity_poly.type
_entity_poly.pdbx_seq_one_letter_code
_entity_poly.pdbx_strand_id
1 'polypeptide(L)'
;MNLRVPPAVKRLADSLYPQLTSFEQVRERHTLVVKRIEADTWREGRGGVRERLRRVLDETKPFPVRIDGIDYFADPPDGRGPVVYLSVESEGIHQLHRRLCREFPVVGELEGENYVPHVTLARGGSVADAERVAGTEIDPVEWTAERALTWDREHREAVDRFRLRG
;
A
#
# COMPACT_ATOMS: atom_id res chain seq x y z
N MET A 1 4.41 0.52 7.42
CA MET A 1 5.12 -0.65 6.86
C MET A 1 4.51 -0.96 5.50
N ASN A 2 5.38 -1.03 4.50
CA ASN A 2 5.03 -1.23 3.10
C ASN A 2 5.75 -2.46 2.56
N LEU A 3 5.15 -3.13 1.58
CA LEU A 3 5.86 -4.08 0.73
C LEU A 3 6.58 -3.32 -0.38
N ARG A 4 7.73 -3.85 -0.78
CA ARG A 4 8.45 -3.33 -1.94
C ARG A 4 7.68 -3.75 -3.20
N VAL A 5 7.34 -2.77 -4.03
CA VAL A 5 6.79 -3.00 -5.37
C VAL A 5 7.91 -3.13 -6.41
N PRO A 6 7.75 -3.96 -7.47
CA PRO A 6 8.74 -4.08 -8.52
C PRO A 6 8.73 -2.82 -9.42
N PRO A 7 9.82 -2.55 -10.16
CA PRO A 7 9.87 -1.43 -11.12
C PRO A 7 8.77 -1.47 -12.19
N ALA A 8 8.21 -2.66 -12.47
CA ALA A 8 7.08 -2.84 -13.37
C ALA A 8 5.85 -2.01 -12.94
N VAL A 9 5.59 -1.89 -11.63
CA VAL A 9 4.48 -1.08 -11.11
C VAL A 9 4.67 0.40 -11.44
N LYS A 10 5.91 0.91 -11.33
CA LYS A 10 6.21 2.29 -11.74
C LYS A 10 6.01 2.47 -13.24
N ARG A 11 6.47 1.53 -14.07
CA ARG A 11 6.28 1.62 -15.53
C ARG A 11 4.81 1.63 -15.92
N LEU A 12 4.00 0.80 -15.27
CA LEU A 12 2.55 0.79 -15.45
C LEU A 12 1.91 2.12 -15.02
N ALA A 13 2.31 2.67 -13.88
CA ALA A 13 1.83 3.99 -13.45
C ALA A 13 2.25 5.11 -14.43
N ASP A 14 3.48 5.06 -14.94
CA ASP A 14 3.98 6.02 -15.93
C ASP A 14 3.20 5.92 -17.25
N SER A 15 2.79 4.71 -17.69
CA SER A 15 1.96 4.56 -18.90
C SER A 15 0.53 5.07 -18.72
N LEU A 16 0.01 5.07 -17.49
CA LEU A 16 -1.31 5.61 -17.15
C LEU A 16 -1.30 7.13 -16.96
N TYR A 17 -0.11 7.75 -16.80
CA TYR A 17 0.04 9.17 -16.49
C TYR A 17 -0.81 10.12 -17.35
N PRO A 18 -0.93 9.96 -18.69
CA PRO A 18 -1.75 10.86 -19.51
C PRO A 18 -3.21 10.94 -19.04
N GLN A 19 -3.77 9.83 -18.56
CA GLN A 19 -5.14 9.74 -18.07
C GLN A 19 -5.31 10.31 -16.65
N LEU A 20 -4.20 10.46 -15.91
CA LEU A 20 -4.18 10.96 -14.54
C LEU A 20 -3.99 12.49 -14.47
N THR A 21 -3.77 13.16 -15.61
CA THR A 21 -3.47 14.61 -15.65
C THR A 21 -4.62 15.52 -15.19
N SER A 22 -5.86 15.00 -15.17
CA SER A 22 -7.05 15.72 -14.67
C SER A 22 -7.16 15.74 -13.14
N PHE A 23 -6.34 14.96 -12.44
CA PHE A 23 -6.36 14.87 -10.98
C PHE A 23 -5.49 15.96 -10.36
N GLU A 24 -5.89 16.45 -9.18
CA GLU A 24 -5.15 17.50 -8.46
C GLU A 24 -3.74 17.07 -8.06
N GLN A 25 -3.56 15.78 -7.77
CA GLN A 25 -2.28 15.22 -7.39
C GLN A 25 -2.07 13.85 -8.03
N VAL A 26 -1.02 13.74 -8.85
CA VAL A 26 -0.52 12.46 -9.35
C VAL A 26 0.62 11.97 -8.47
N ARG A 27 0.61 10.67 -8.15
CA ARG A 27 1.56 10.04 -7.25
C ARG A 27 2.86 9.72 -8.00
N GLU A 28 3.97 10.28 -7.55
CA GLU A 28 5.29 9.96 -8.13
C GLU A 28 5.92 8.71 -7.50
N ARG A 29 5.68 8.50 -6.19
CA ARG A 29 6.24 7.39 -5.40
C ARG A 29 5.15 6.42 -5.00
N HIS A 30 5.24 5.24 -5.59
CA HIS A 30 4.27 4.15 -5.44
C HIS A 30 4.69 3.21 -4.31
N THR A 31 3.77 2.96 -3.40
CA THR A 31 3.99 2.11 -2.23
C THR A 31 2.79 1.21 -2.02
N LEU A 32 3.04 -0.03 -1.63
CA LEU A 32 1.99 -0.98 -1.24
C LEU A 32 1.96 -1.07 0.28
N VAL A 33 1.02 -0.37 0.91
CA VAL A 33 0.93 -0.29 2.37
C VAL A 33 0.28 -1.55 2.91
N VAL A 34 0.89 -2.18 3.92
CA VAL A 34 0.29 -3.33 4.64
C VAL A 34 -0.08 -2.99 6.07
N LYS A 35 0.66 -2.10 6.74
CA LYS A 35 0.33 -1.72 8.12
C LYS A 35 0.75 -0.29 8.40
N ARG A 36 -0.15 0.52 8.93
CA ARG A 36 0.14 1.85 9.47
C ARG A 36 0.60 1.70 10.92
N ILE A 37 1.68 2.41 11.26
CA ILE A 37 2.25 2.40 12.60
C ILE A 37 2.48 3.85 12.98
N GLU A 38 1.62 4.36 13.86
CA GLU A 38 1.60 5.75 14.27
C GLU A 38 2.84 6.12 15.09
N ALA A 39 3.24 7.39 15.03
CA ALA A 39 4.44 7.90 15.68
C ALA A 39 4.49 7.60 17.19
N ASP A 40 3.35 7.64 17.87
CA ASP A 40 3.25 7.36 19.30
C ASP A 40 3.60 5.89 19.60
N THR A 41 3.24 4.96 18.70
CA THR A 41 3.64 3.54 18.81
C THR A 41 5.16 3.36 18.72
N TRP A 42 5.84 4.22 17.96
CA TRP A 42 7.31 4.23 17.88
C TRP A 42 7.98 4.78 19.14
N ARG A 43 7.34 5.73 19.83
CA ARG A 43 7.89 6.36 21.05
C ARG A 43 7.68 5.50 22.30
N GLU A 44 6.58 4.77 22.40
CA GLU A 44 6.10 4.19 23.67
C GLU A 44 6.24 2.65 23.78
N GLY A 45 6.62 1.96 22.71
CA GLY A 45 6.54 0.49 22.63
C GLY A 45 7.60 -0.27 23.43
N ARG A 46 7.17 -1.13 24.39
CA ARG A 46 8.03 -2.18 24.98
C ARG A 46 8.54 -3.11 23.86
N GLY A 47 9.86 -3.32 23.79
CA GLY A 47 10.48 -4.23 22.81
C GLY A 47 10.55 -3.72 21.36
N GLY A 48 10.51 -2.39 21.14
CA GLY A 48 10.83 -1.72 19.87
C GLY A 48 10.00 -2.15 18.64
N VAL A 49 9.34 -1.19 17.96
CA VAL A 49 8.55 -1.47 16.74
C VAL A 49 9.31 -2.32 15.71
N ARG A 50 10.60 -2.02 15.52
CA ARG A 50 11.48 -2.75 14.60
C ARG A 50 11.62 -4.23 14.95
N GLU A 51 11.80 -4.58 16.21
CA GLU A 51 11.99 -5.97 16.64
C GLU A 51 10.68 -6.76 16.54
N ARG A 52 9.55 -6.14 16.93
CA ARG A 52 8.21 -6.72 16.76
C ARG A 52 7.88 -6.98 15.29
N LEU A 53 8.17 -6.00 14.41
CA LEU A 53 8.06 -6.20 12.96
C LEU A 53 8.93 -7.36 12.49
N ARG A 54 10.19 -7.42 12.94
CA ARG A 54 11.11 -8.49 12.58
C ARG A 54 10.54 -9.87 12.95
N ARG A 55 9.97 -10.04 14.14
CA ARG A 55 9.36 -11.31 14.58
C ARG A 55 8.27 -11.77 13.62
N VAL A 56 7.30 -10.90 13.31
CA VAL A 56 6.19 -11.24 12.39
C VAL A 56 6.72 -11.57 11.00
N LEU A 57 7.65 -10.77 10.48
CA LEU A 57 8.15 -10.89 9.12
C LEU A 57 9.09 -12.09 8.93
N ASP A 58 9.89 -12.44 9.95
CA ASP A 58 10.73 -13.64 9.90
C ASP A 58 9.87 -14.91 9.85
N GLU A 59 8.69 -14.93 10.48
CA GLU A 59 7.72 -16.03 10.41
C GLU A 59 6.74 -15.92 9.22
N THR A 60 6.94 -14.97 8.30
CA THR A 60 6.08 -14.81 7.12
C THR A 60 6.84 -15.32 5.89
N LYS A 61 6.31 -16.36 5.26
CA LYS A 61 6.81 -16.84 3.96
C LYS A 61 6.53 -15.79 2.87
N PRO A 62 7.43 -15.64 1.88
CA PRO A 62 7.10 -14.89 0.68
C PRO A 62 5.82 -15.42 0.00
N PHE A 63 5.02 -14.53 -0.57
CA PHE A 63 3.72 -14.86 -1.16
C PHE A 63 3.48 -14.12 -2.47
N PRO A 64 2.63 -14.66 -3.37
CA PRO A 64 2.32 -14.02 -4.65
C PRO A 64 1.48 -12.76 -4.44
N VAL A 65 1.71 -11.77 -5.30
CA VAL A 65 0.94 -10.53 -5.40
C VAL A 65 0.70 -10.26 -6.88
N ARG A 66 -0.53 -9.85 -7.20
CA ARG A 66 -0.97 -9.51 -8.54
C ARG A 66 -1.64 -8.14 -8.55
N ILE A 67 -1.32 -7.34 -9.56
CA ILE A 67 -2.10 -6.17 -9.95
C ILE A 67 -2.76 -6.51 -11.27
N ASP A 68 -4.06 -6.30 -11.38
CA ASP A 68 -4.83 -6.65 -12.58
C ASP A 68 -5.97 -5.68 -12.91
N GLY A 69 -6.13 -4.62 -12.13
CA GLY A 69 -7.11 -3.59 -12.42
C GLY A 69 -6.74 -2.25 -11.84
N ILE A 70 -7.63 -1.31 -12.13
CA ILE A 70 -7.64 0.04 -11.57
C ILE A 70 -9.00 0.23 -10.94
N ASP A 71 -9.01 0.82 -9.76
CA ASP A 71 -10.24 1.12 -9.04
C ASP A 71 -10.04 2.42 -8.25
N TYR A 72 -11.09 2.88 -7.57
CA TYR A 72 -11.07 4.15 -6.88
C TYR A 72 -11.90 4.17 -5.60
N PHE A 73 -11.44 4.96 -4.63
CA PHE A 73 -12.26 5.38 -3.50
C PHE A 73 -12.91 6.71 -3.85
N ALA A 74 -14.23 6.75 -3.97
CA ALA A 74 -14.98 7.98 -4.20
C ALA A 74 -14.82 8.95 -3.03
N ASP A 75 -15.02 8.44 -1.81
CA ASP A 75 -14.95 9.17 -0.55
C ASP A 75 -13.96 8.47 0.40
N PRO A 76 -12.64 8.76 0.30
CA PRO A 76 -11.64 8.13 1.14
C PRO A 76 -11.76 8.64 2.60
N PRO A 77 -11.56 7.77 3.61
CA PRO A 77 -11.60 8.20 5.02
C PRO A 77 -10.56 9.26 5.41
N ASP A 78 -9.48 9.39 4.61
CA ASP A 78 -8.41 10.36 4.84
C ASP A 78 -7.91 11.01 3.54
N GLY A 79 -7.75 12.33 3.60
CA GLY A 79 -7.27 13.18 2.52
C GLY A 79 -8.33 13.54 1.48
N ARG A 80 -7.89 14.15 0.37
CA ARG A 80 -8.79 14.53 -0.74
C ARG A 80 -9.17 13.30 -1.57
N GLY A 81 -10.46 13.17 -1.84
CA GLY A 81 -11.03 12.22 -2.79
C GLY A 81 -11.33 12.85 -4.16
N PRO A 82 -11.57 12.03 -5.20
CA PRO A 82 -11.41 10.57 -5.20
C PRO A 82 -9.94 10.16 -5.14
N VAL A 83 -9.68 8.88 -4.81
CA VAL A 83 -8.34 8.27 -4.83
C VAL A 83 -8.34 7.15 -5.85
N VAL A 84 -7.64 7.32 -6.96
CA VAL A 84 -7.46 6.26 -7.97
C VAL A 84 -6.23 5.43 -7.63
N TYR A 85 -6.35 4.11 -7.78
CA TYR A 85 -5.30 3.17 -7.40
C TYR A 85 -5.28 1.93 -8.30
N LEU A 86 -4.12 1.27 -8.35
CA LEU A 86 -4.01 -0.09 -8.87
C LEU A 86 -4.56 -1.07 -7.81
N SER A 87 -5.52 -1.92 -8.20
CA SER A 87 -6.06 -2.99 -7.35
C SER A 87 -4.98 -4.04 -7.13
N VAL A 88 -4.94 -4.62 -5.93
CA VAL A 88 -3.95 -5.64 -5.58
C VAL A 88 -4.66 -6.88 -5.07
N GLU A 89 -4.44 -8.01 -5.73
CA GLU A 89 -4.90 -9.31 -5.29
C GLU A 89 -3.76 -10.06 -4.59
N SER A 90 -3.97 -10.39 -3.30
CA SER A 90 -3.06 -11.28 -2.56
C SER A 90 -3.64 -11.71 -1.22
N GLU A 91 -3.97 -12.99 -1.08
CA GLU A 91 -4.33 -13.57 0.22
C GLU A 91 -3.18 -13.43 1.24
N GLY A 92 -1.93 -13.50 0.79
CA GLY A 92 -0.76 -13.33 1.65
C GLY A 92 -0.67 -11.94 2.29
N ILE A 93 -1.06 -10.89 1.56
CA ILE A 93 -1.13 -9.53 2.12
C ILE A 93 -2.20 -9.46 3.21
N HIS A 94 -3.39 -10.01 2.98
CA HIS A 94 -4.45 -10.01 3.99
C HIS A 94 -4.06 -10.79 5.24
N GLN A 95 -3.41 -11.95 5.09
CA GLN A 95 -2.87 -12.71 6.22
C GLN A 95 -1.82 -11.92 7.01
N LEU A 96 -0.87 -11.30 6.32
CA LEU A 96 0.15 -10.47 6.95
C LEU A 96 -0.47 -9.26 7.65
N HIS A 97 -1.42 -8.58 7.03
CA HIS A 97 -2.16 -7.46 7.63
C HIS A 97 -2.86 -7.88 8.92
N ARG A 98 -3.58 -9.01 8.91
CA ARG A 98 -4.26 -9.55 10.11
C ARG A 98 -3.26 -9.86 11.24
N ARG A 99 -2.10 -10.47 10.94
CA ARG A 99 -1.06 -10.72 11.94
C ARG A 99 -0.49 -9.42 12.51
N LEU A 100 -0.20 -8.45 11.65
CA LEU A 100 0.30 -7.15 12.08
C LEU A 100 -0.74 -6.36 12.90
N CYS A 101 -2.04 -6.52 12.64
CA CYS A 101 -3.09 -5.90 13.45
C CYS A 101 -3.27 -6.55 14.82
N ARG A 102 -2.85 -7.80 15.02
CA ARG A 102 -2.77 -8.41 16.36
C ARG A 102 -1.60 -7.86 17.16
N GLU A 103 -0.52 -7.49 16.48
CA GLU A 103 0.67 -6.94 17.11
C GLU A 103 0.55 -5.45 17.37
N PHE A 104 0.07 -4.67 16.40
CA PHE A 104 0.04 -3.20 16.45
C PHE A 104 -1.40 -2.67 16.41
N PRO A 105 -1.69 -1.52 17.06
CA PRO A 105 -3.03 -0.92 17.05
C PRO A 105 -3.61 -0.78 15.65
N VAL A 106 -4.91 -1.07 15.49
CA VAL A 106 -5.64 -0.93 14.24
C VAL A 106 -5.99 0.54 14.02
N VAL A 107 -5.69 1.07 12.84
CA VAL A 107 -6.14 2.40 12.43
C VAL A 107 -7.56 2.28 11.88
N GLY A 108 -8.53 2.89 12.57
CA GLY A 108 -9.95 2.83 12.21
C GLY A 108 -10.21 3.25 10.76
N GLU A 109 -11.24 2.67 10.15
CA GLU A 109 -11.70 2.89 8.76
C GLU A 109 -10.72 2.52 7.64
N LEU A 110 -9.42 2.38 7.93
CA LEU A 110 -8.37 2.08 6.95
C LEU A 110 -7.81 0.66 7.06
N GLU A 111 -7.99 0.02 8.22
CA GLU A 111 -7.40 -1.27 8.54
C GLU A 111 -8.44 -2.25 9.10
N GLY A 112 -8.03 -3.50 9.33
CA GLY A 112 -8.91 -4.56 9.76
C GLY A 112 -9.80 -5.03 8.62
N GLU A 113 -11.12 -5.02 8.83
CA GLU A 113 -12.11 -5.46 7.83
C GLU A 113 -12.22 -4.48 6.65
N ASN A 114 -11.84 -3.21 6.85
CA ASN A 114 -11.85 -2.18 5.81
C ASN A 114 -10.53 -2.11 5.02
N TYR A 115 -9.59 -3.03 5.29
CA TYR A 115 -8.29 -3.01 4.63
C TYR A 115 -8.39 -3.47 3.17
N VAL A 116 -8.19 -2.52 2.25
CA VAL A 116 -8.08 -2.78 0.81
C VAL A 116 -6.62 -2.58 0.38
N PRO A 117 -5.89 -3.64 -0.01
CA PRO A 117 -4.53 -3.51 -0.52
C PRO A 117 -4.56 -2.80 -1.89
N HIS A 118 -3.78 -1.73 -2.02
CA HIS A 118 -3.76 -0.92 -3.23
C HIS A 118 -2.44 -0.16 -3.41
N VAL A 119 -2.21 0.31 -4.63
CA VAL A 119 -1.13 1.25 -4.93
C VAL A 119 -1.73 2.53 -5.50
N THR A 120 -1.71 3.61 -4.71
CA THR A 120 -2.27 4.91 -5.13
C THR A 120 -1.57 5.47 -6.37
N LEU A 121 -2.38 5.90 -7.35
CA LEU A 121 -1.95 6.58 -8.58
C LEU A 121 -2.21 8.08 -8.54
N ALA A 122 -3.39 8.50 -8.08
CA ALA A 122 -3.77 9.91 -8.06
C ALA A 122 -4.82 10.23 -6.99
N ARG A 123 -4.98 11.51 -6.67
CA ARG A 123 -5.94 12.05 -5.70
C ARG A 123 -6.59 13.35 -6.18
N GLY A 124 -7.82 13.61 -5.75
CA GLY A 124 -8.56 14.83 -6.06
C GLY A 124 -9.23 14.80 -7.44
N GLY A 125 -9.90 15.88 -7.85
CA GLY A 125 -10.64 15.92 -9.12
C GLY A 125 -12.05 15.33 -9.02
N SER A 126 -12.60 14.83 -10.13
CA SER A 126 -14.00 14.38 -10.19
C SER A 126 -14.13 12.85 -10.12
N VAL A 127 -15.22 12.36 -9.52
CA VAL A 127 -15.56 10.93 -9.53
C VAL A 127 -15.75 10.41 -10.97
N ALA A 128 -16.30 11.22 -11.88
CA ALA A 128 -16.44 10.86 -13.28
C ALA A 128 -15.09 10.63 -13.99
N ASP A 129 -14.04 11.38 -13.59
CA ASP A 129 -12.68 11.10 -14.06
C ASP A 129 -12.14 9.79 -13.49
N ALA A 130 -12.39 9.53 -12.21
CA ALA A 130 -11.98 8.30 -11.54
C ALA A 130 -12.64 7.06 -12.16
N GLU A 131 -13.94 7.10 -12.44
CA GLU A 131 -14.69 6.04 -13.11
C GLU A 131 -14.12 5.72 -14.50
N ARG A 132 -13.79 6.76 -15.28
CA ARG A 132 -13.20 6.57 -16.61
C ARG A 132 -11.84 5.88 -16.53
N VAL A 133 -10.99 6.30 -15.60
CA VAL A 133 -9.67 5.70 -15.42
C VAL A 133 -9.79 4.26 -14.91
N ALA A 134 -10.73 3.99 -13.99
CA ALA A 134 -11.00 2.64 -13.48
C ALA A 134 -11.47 1.68 -14.58
N GLY A 135 -12.16 2.17 -15.61
CA GLY A 135 -12.55 1.38 -16.79
C GLY A 135 -11.42 1.02 -17.75
N THR A 136 -10.17 1.39 -17.45
CA THR A 136 -9.01 1.09 -18.31
C THR A 136 -8.47 -0.30 -18.02
N GLU A 137 -8.36 -1.13 -19.07
CA GLU A 137 -7.67 -2.41 -19.00
C GLU A 137 -6.15 -2.23 -18.90
N ILE A 138 -5.51 -3.07 -18.10
CA ILE A 138 -4.06 -3.07 -17.92
C ILE A 138 -3.50 -4.48 -18.07
N ASP A 139 -2.26 -4.57 -18.56
CA ASP A 139 -1.51 -5.82 -18.49
C ASP A 139 -1.21 -6.16 -17.02
N PRO A 140 -1.55 -7.37 -16.56
CA PRO A 140 -1.32 -7.74 -15.18
C PRO A 140 0.17 -7.71 -14.79
N VAL A 141 0.45 -7.25 -13.57
CA VAL A 141 1.79 -7.27 -12.99
C VAL A 141 1.80 -8.23 -11.82
N GLU A 142 2.58 -9.30 -11.94
CA GLU A 142 2.70 -10.34 -10.93
C GLU A 142 4.12 -10.39 -10.35
N TRP A 143 4.23 -10.59 -9.05
CA TRP A 143 5.51 -10.81 -8.38
C TRP A 143 5.34 -11.52 -7.04
N THR A 144 6.44 -12.07 -6.53
CA THR A 144 6.50 -12.57 -5.15
C THR A 144 6.93 -11.45 -4.19
N ALA A 145 6.12 -11.17 -3.17
CA ALA A 145 6.49 -10.24 -2.11
C ALA A 145 7.51 -10.88 -1.17
N GLU A 146 8.75 -10.39 -1.22
CA GLU A 146 9.87 -10.91 -0.41
C GLU A 146 10.45 -9.88 0.57
N ARG A 147 10.14 -8.60 0.37
CA ARG A 147 10.78 -7.49 1.09
C ARG A 147 9.77 -6.48 1.57
N ALA A 148 9.94 -6.05 2.82
CA ALA A 148 9.16 -5.00 3.45
C ALA A 148 10.08 -3.87 3.92
N LEU A 149 9.49 -2.69 4.11
CA LEU A 149 10.17 -1.52 4.66
C LEU A 149 9.25 -0.71 5.56
N THR A 150 9.83 -0.03 6.54
CA THR A 150 9.14 1.06 7.24
C THR A 150 9.41 2.36 6.52
N TRP A 151 8.46 3.28 6.60
CA TRP A 151 8.52 4.57 5.94
C TRP A 151 8.35 5.65 6.99
N ASP A 152 9.30 6.58 7.04
CA ASP A 152 9.16 7.80 7.80
C ASP A 152 8.46 8.85 6.94
N ARG A 153 7.29 9.30 7.39
CA ARG A 153 6.50 10.31 6.68
C ARG A 153 7.16 11.69 6.77
N GLU A 154 7.80 12.02 7.88
CA GLU A 154 8.45 13.32 8.13
C GLU A 154 9.69 13.47 7.26
N HIS A 155 10.58 12.47 7.29
CA HIS A 155 11.82 12.47 6.53
C HIS A 155 11.67 11.95 5.08
N ARG A 156 10.48 11.45 4.72
CA ARG A 156 10.15 10.90 3.38
C ARG A 156 11.15 9.84 2.90
N GLU A 157 11.57 8.96 3.80
CA GLU A 157 12.55 7.92 3.52
C GLU A 157 12.20 6.57 4.16
N ALA A 158 12.88 5.52 3.67
CA ALA A 158 12.76 4.19 4.23
C ALA A 158 13.72 4.04 5.41
N VAL A 159 13.19 3.73 6.60
CA VAL A 159 13.99 3.65 7.83
C VAL A 159 14.56 2.25 8.04
N ASP A 160 13.70 1.24 8.00
CA ASP A 160 14.10 -0.16 8.15
C ASP A 160 13.74 -0.97 6.91
N ARG A 161 14.54 -2.01 6.65
CA ARG A 161 14.32 -2.97 5.57
C ARG A 161 14.30 -4.38 6.16
N PHE A 162 13.31 -5.15 5.74
CA PHE A 162 13.07 -6.52 6.21
C PHE A 162 12.96 -7.47 5.02
N ARG A 163 13.21 -8.76 5.29
CA ARG A 163 12.92 -9.87 4.37
C ARG A 163 11.85 -10.76 5.00
N LEU A 164 10.97 -11.28 4.16
CA LEU A 164 10.05 -12.35 4.51
C LEU A 164 10.85 -13.65 4.41
N ARG A 165 10.96 -14.41 5.50
CA ARG A 165 11.84 -15.60 5.57
C ARG A 165 11.04 -16.90 5.62
N GLY A 166 10.05 -16.96 6.52
CA GLY A 166 9.16 -18.10 6.65
C GLY A 166 9.76 -19.29 7.38
#